data_AF-I4GYF0-F1
#
_entry.id   AF-I4GYF0-F1
#
_cell.length_a   1.000
_cell.length_b   1.000
_cell.length_c   1.000
_cell.angle_alpha   90.00
_cell.angle_beta   90.00
_cell.angle_gamma   90.00
#
_symmetry.space_group_name_H-M   'P 1'
#
loop_
_entity.id
_entity.type
_entity.pdbx_description
1 polymer ?
#
loop_
_entity_poly.entity_id
_entity_poly.type
_entity_poly.pdbx_seq_one_letter_code
_entity_poly.pdbx_strand_id
1 'polypeptide(L)' 'MLDQMMKMLEGQRINSYRLNKFLGAGGFGGVFHASER' A
#
# COMPACT_ATOMS: atom_id res chain seq x y z
N MET A 1 11.36 -4.54 -8.07
CA MET A 1 10.83 -3.37 -8.82
C MET A 1 9.40 -3.05 -8.40
N LEU A 2 8.50 -4.05 -8.37
CA LEU A 2 7.12 -3.90 -7.86
C LEU A 2 7.07 -3.39 -6.41
N ASP A 3 7.86 -3.97 -5.49
CA ASP A 3 7.92 -3.54 -4.09
C ASP A 3 8.28 -2.07 -3.91
N GLN A 4 9.21 -1.57 -4.71
CA GLN A 4 9.63 -0.18 -4.64
C GLN A 4 8.54 0.76 -5.17
N MET A 5 7.86 0.38 -6.27
CA MET A 5 6.70 1.13 -6.76
C MET A 5 5.56 1.15 -5.75
N MET A 6 5.22 0.00 -5.16
CA MET A 6 4.14 -0.11 -4.20
C MET A 6 4.46 0.66 -2.92
N LYS A 7 5.70 0.63 -2.44
CA LYS A 7 6.11 1.44 -1.29
C LYS A 7 5.89 2.94 -1.48
N MET A 8 5.99 3.46 -2.71
CA MET A 8 5.70 4.88 -2.99
C MET A 8 4.21 5.25 -2.84
N LEU A 9 3.32 4.27 -2.71
CA LEU A 9 1.90 4.50 -2.45
C LEU A 9 1.60 4.64 -0.94
N GLU A 10 2.57 4.39 -0.05
CA GLU A 10 2.41 4.68 1.37
C GLU A 10 2.01 6.15 1.59
N GLY A 11 1.03 6.38 2.45
CA GLY A 11 0.44 7.67 2.74
C GLY A 11 -0.70 8.08 1.81
N GLN A 12 -0.83 7.45 0.63
CA GLN A 12 -1.94 7.73 -0.29
C GLN A 12 -3.27 7.23 0.24
N ARG A 13 -4.35 7.85 -0.25
CA ARG A 13 -5.72 7.50 0.11
C ARG A 13 -6.41 6.82 -1.06
N ILE A 14 -7.01 5.68 -0.80
CA ILE A 14 -7.86 4.96 -1.74
C ILE A 14 -9.23 4.85 -1.08
N ASN A 15 -10.22 5.55 -1.64
CA ASN A 15 -11.55 5.69 -1.05
C ASN A 15 -11.48 6.19 0.41
N SER A 16 -12.08 5.45 1.35
CA SER A 16 -12.08 5.76 2.79
C SER A 16 -10.81 5.33 3.51
N TYR A 17 -9.92 4.58 2.86
CA TYR A 17 -8.73 4.02 3.49
C TYR A 17 -7.48 4.83 3.17
N ARG A 18 -6.63 5.02 4.18
CA ARG A 18 -5.26 5.51 4.02
C ARG A 18 -4.29 4.32 4.07
N LEU A 19 -3.42 4.21 3.07
CA LEU A 19 -2.35 3.22 3.05
C LEU A 19 -1.27 3.65 4.04
N ASN A 20 -1.21 3.07 5.22
CA ASN A 20 -0.29 3.55 6.28
C ASN A 20 1.12 2.98 6.12
N LYS A 21 1.22 1.68 5.80
CA LYS A 21 2.49 0.98 5.70
C LYS A 21 2.42 -0.16 4.69
N PHE A 22 3.36 -0.20 3.77
CA PHE A 22 3.61 -1.28 2.84
C PHE A 22 4.31 -2.44 3.55
N LEU A 23 3.76 -3.64 3.40
CA LEU A 23 4.24 -4.85 4.06
C LEU A 23 5.03 -5.77 3.13
N GLY A 24 4.82 -5.67 1.82
CA GLY A 24 5.50 -6.48 0.82
C GLY A 24 4.62 -6.69 -0.41
N ALA A 25 5.22 -7.14 -1.52
CA ALA A 25 4.48 -7.52 -2.71
C ALA A 25 4.67 -9.00 -3.08
N GLY A 26 3.65 -9.57 -3.70
CA GLY A 26 3.66 -10.90 -4.31
C GLY A 26 3.27 -10.83 -5.78
N GLY A 27 3.08 -11.99 -6.43
CA GLY A 27 2.77 -12.08 -7.86
C GLY A 27 1.50 -11.38 -8.31
N PHE A 28 0.60 -11.01 -7.38
CA PHE A 28 -0.67 -10.35 -7.67
C PHE A 28 -0.72 -8.87 -7.26
N GLY A 29 0.26 -8.36 -6.52
CA GLY A 29 0.25 -6.98 -6.05
C GLY A 29 0.91 -6.77 -4.69
N GLY A 30 0.71 -5.57 -4.13
CA GLY A 30 1.25 -5.14 -2.85
C GLY A 30 0.24 -5.25 -1.70
N VAL A 31 0.70 -5.66 -0.53
CA VAL A 31 -0.09 -5.67 0.71
C VAL A 31 0.25 -4.45 1.54
N PHE A 32 -0.77 -3.75 2.02
CA PHE A 32 -0.63 -2.59 2.89
C PHE A 32 -1.41 -2.79 4.18
N HIS A 33 -0.83 -2.37 5.29
CA HIS A 33 -1.58 -2.02 6.47
C HIS A 33 -2.29 -0.68 6.20
N ALA A 34 -3.62 -0.67 6.27
CA ALA A 34 -4.44 0.49 6.00
C ALA A 34 -5.39 0.76 7.17
N SER A 35 -5.74 2.03 7.37
CA SER A 35 -6.77 2.43 8.33
C SER A 35 -7.88 3.14 7.59
N GLU A 36 -9.11 2.79 7.94
CA GLU A 36 -10.28 3.57 7.58
C GLU A 36 -10.24 4.89 8.35
N ARG A 37 -10.69 5.96 7.70
CA ARG A 37 -10.91 7.24 8.37
C ARG A 37 -12.34 7.36 8.84
#